data_AF-A0A0E9SHI1-F1
#
_entry.id   AF-A0A0E9SHI1-F1
#
_cell.length_a   1.000
_cell.length_b   1.000
_cell.length_c   1.000
_cell.angle_alpha   90.00
_cell.angle_beta   90.00
_cell.angle_gamma   90.00
#
_symmetry.space_group_name_H-M   'P 1'
#
loop_
_entity.id
_entity.type
_entity.pdbx_description
1 polymer ?
#
loop_
_entity_poly.entity_id
_entity_poly.type
_entity_poly.pdbx_seq_one_letter_code
_entity_poly.pdbx_strand_id
1 'polypeptide(L)' 'MVGVIILYDHVHPVGAFAKTSKIDMKGCIKVLKEQPSNSVEGLLNALRYTTRHLNDDSTSKQIRAMLQ' A
#
# COMPACT_ATOMS: atom_id res chain seq x y z
N MET A 1 -2.85 4.13 -10.47
CA MET A 1 -1.80 3.64 -9.55
C MET A 1 -2.34 2.66 -8.51
N VAL A 2 -3.26 3.06 -7.62
CA VAL A 2 -3.71 2.21 -6.49
C VAL A 2 -4.32 0.87 -6.91
N GLY A 3 -5.17 0.84 -7.94
CA GLY A 3 -5.77 -0.41 -8.41
C GLY A 3 -4.74 -1.48 -8.82
N VAL A 4 -3.68 -1.09 -9.54
CA VAL A 4 -2.64 -2.04 -9.96
C VAL A 4 -1.74 -2.49 -8.81
N ILE A 5 -1.56 -1.66 -7.76
CA ILE A 5 -0.87 -2.07 -6.53
C ILE A 5 -1.67 -3.17 -5.82
N ILE A 6 -2.98 -2.99 -5.67
CA ILE A 6 -3.85 -3.98 -5.04
C ILE A 6 -3.84 -5.28 -5.84
N LEU A 7 -4.00 -5.21 -7.17
CA LEU A 7 -3.92 -6.40 -8.02
C LEU A 7 -2.57 -7.11 -7.87
N TYR A 8 -1.46 -6.38 -7.93
CA TYR A 8 -0.12 -6.94 -7.73
C TYR A 8 0.02 -7.63 -6.37
N ASP A 9 -0.49 -7.00 -5.31
CA ASP A 9 -0.46 -7.57 -3.97
C ASP A 9 -1.22 -8.89 -3.87
N HIS A 10 -2.26 -9.11 -4.67
CA HIS A 10 -3.01 -10.37 -4.69
C HIS A 10 -2.36 -11.45 -5.58
N VAL A 11 -1.71 -11.08 -6.67
CA VAL A 11 -1.16 -12.04 -7.65
C VAL A 11 0.31 -12.39 -7.41
N HIS A 12 1.10 -11.49 -6.83
CA HIS A 12 2.51 -11.73 -6.61
C HIS A 12 2.74 -12.57 -5.34
N PRO A 13 3.57 -13.64 -5.35
CA PRO A 13 3.66 -14.57 -4.23
C PRO A 13 4.06 -13.96 -2.88
N VAL A 14 4.85 -12.89 -2.89
CA VAL A 14 5.28 -12.17 -1.67
C VAL A 14 4.52 -10.86 -1.45
N GLY A 15 3.56 -10.53 -2.32
CA GLY A 15 2.79 -9.30 -2.25
C GLY A 15 3.55 -8.03 -2.64
N ALA A 16 2.86 -6.89 -2.51
CA ALA A 16 3.36 -5.55 -2.80
C ALA A 16 4.21 -4.97 -1.66
N PHE A 17 4.05 -5.48 -0.43
CA PHE A 17 4.61 -4.92 0.80
C PHE A 17 5.94 -5.55 1.25
N ALA A 18 6.36 -6.65 0.63
CA ALA A 18 7.63 -7.29 0.92
C ALA A 18 8.82 -6.39 0.57
N LYS A 19 9.92 -6.49 1.33
CA LYS A 19 11.17 -5.74 1.05
C LYS A 19 11.75 -6.02 -0.34
N THR A 20 11.49 -7.20 -0.89
CA THR A 20 11.94 -7.63 -2.23
C THR A 20 10.94 -7.26 -3.33
N SER A 21 9.81 -6.64 -2.99
CA SER A 21 8.85 -6.13 -3.96
C SER A 21 9.50 -5.07 -4.85
N LYS A 22 9.12 -5.05 -6.13
CA LYS A 22 9.53 -4.00 -7.08
C LYS A 22 8.71 -2.73 -6.95
N ILE A 23 7.65 -2.74 -6.12
CA ILE A 23 6.79 -1.58 -5.88
C ILE A 23 7.38 -0.77 -4.71
N ASP A 24 7.71 0.49 -4.96
CA ASP A 24 8.04 1.45 -3.91
C ASP A 24 6.76 1.90 -3.18
N MET A 25 6.28 1.08 -2.26
CA MET A 25 5.06 1.38 -1.49
C MET A 25 5.20 2.66 -0.67
N LYS A 26 6.40 2.98 -0.17
CA LYS A 26 6.63 4.20 0.62
C LYS A 26 6.46 5.45 -0.25
N GLY A 27 7.05 5.44 -1.44
CA GLY A 27 6.87 6.50 -2.44
C GLY A 27 5.40 6.65 -2.86
N CYS A 28 4.72 5.55 -3.17
CA CYS A 28 3.31 5.58 -3.56
C CYS A 28 2.40 6.17 -2.48
N ILE A 29 2.57 5.78 -1.21
CA ILE A 29 1.76 6.33 -0.10
C ILE A 29 2.09 7.81 0.12
N LYS A 30 3.35 8.21 -0.03
CA LYS A 30 3.75 9.61 0.09
C LYS A 30 3.07 10.49 -0.95
N VAL A 31 3.07 10.06 -2.22
CA VAL A 31 2.39 10.77 -3.32
C VAL A 31 0.89 10.92 -3.02
N LEU A 32 0.24 9.89 -2.48
CA LEU A 32 -1.17 9.99 -2.07
C LEU A 32 -1.37 11.00 -0.95
N LYS A 33 -0.50 11.02 0.07
CA LYS A 33 -0.60 11.97 1.19
C LYS A 33 -0.31 13.42 0.82
N GLU A 34 0.36 13.67 -0.31
CA GLU A 34 0.62 15.01 -0.84
C GLU A 34 -0.61 15.59 -1.57
N GLN A 35 -1.63 14.77 -1.86
CA GLN A 35 -2.88 15.23 -2.47
C GLN A 35 -3.90 15.72 -1.42
N PRO A 36 -4.88 16.55 -1.81
CA PRO A 36 -5.96 16.96 -0.93
C PRO A 36 -6.70 15.77 -0.31
N SER A 37 -6.82 15.74 1.02
CA SER A 37 -7.31 14.57 1.78
C SER A 37 -8.68 14.07 1.32
N ASN A 38 -9.60 14.99 1.02
CA ASN A 38 -10.94 14.70 0.51
C ASN A 38 -10.95 13.92 -0.82
N SER A 39 -9.88 13.98 -1.61
CA SER A 39 -9.78 13.33 -2.92
C SER A 39 -9.12 11.94 -2.88
N VAL A 40 -8.39 11.62 -1.81
CA VAL A 40 -7.57 10.41 -1.72
C VAL A 40 -7.91 9.48 -0.56
N GLU A 41 -8.79 9.88 0.35
CA GLU A 41 -9.17 9.05 1.51
C GLU A 41 -9.72 7.67 1.08
N GLY A 42 -10.57 7.62 0.05
CA GLY A 42 -11.06 6.35 -0.50
C GLY A 42 -9.95 5.46 -1.04
N LEU A 43 -8.91 6.06 -1.65
CA LEU A 43 -7.75 5.32 -2.17
C LEU A 43 -6.85 4.80 -1.05
N LEU A 44 -6.66 5.58 0.02
CA LEU A 44 -5.94 5.14 1.21
C LEU A 44 -6.69 4.02 1.93
N ASN A 45 -8.02 4.10 1.99
CA ASN A 45 -8.86 3.04 2.56
C ASN A 45 -8.84 1.77 1.70
N ALA A 46 -8.79 1.88 0.37
CA ALA A 46 -8.59 0.72 -0.50
C ALA A 46 -7.25 0.02 -0.20
N LEU A 47 -6.18 0.78 0.04
CA LEU A 47 -4.90 0.22 0.49
C LEU A 47 -4.95 -0.38 1.89
N ARG A 48 -5.80 0.11 2.80
CA ARG A 48 -5.94 -0.41 4.17
C ARG A 48 -6.72 -1.72 4.22
N TYR A 49 -7.78 -1.82 3.44
CA TYR A 49 -8.81 -2.85 3.62
C TYR A 49 -8.87 -3.88 2.49
N THR A 50 -8.31 -3.58 1.31
CA THR A 50 -8.42 -4.47 0.14
C THR A 50 -7.10 -5.19 -0.19
N THR A 51 -5.99 -4.77 0.40
CA THR A 51 -4.69 -5.46 0.24
C THR A 51 -4.62 -6.72 1.10
N ARG A 52 -3.91 -7.72 0.59
CA ARG A 52 -3.70 -9.02 1.23
C ARG A 52 -2.56 -9.00 2.25
N HIS A 53 -1.41 -8.42 1.90
CA HIS A 53 -0.18 -8.60 2.70
C HIS A 53 0.17 -7.42 3.63
N LEU A 54 -0.67 -6.38 3.72
CA LEU A 54 -0.41 -5.22 4.58
C LEU A 54 -0.18 -5.61 6.05
N ASN A 55 -0.93 -6.62 6.52
CA ASN A 55 -0.92 -7.04 7.92
C ASN A 55 0.06 -8.19 8.23
N ASP A 56 0.82 -8.66 7.25
CA ASP A 56 1.80 -9.74 7.40
C ASP A 56 3.01 -9.30 8.21
N ASP A 57 3.54 -10.14 9.10
CA ASP A 57 4.70 -9.82 9.95
C ASP A 57 5.95 -9.39 9.18
N SER A 58 6.05 -9.77 7.90
CA SER A 58 7.11 -9.36 6.98
C SER A 58 7.01 -7.90 6.53
N THR A 59 5.82 -7.29 6.62
CA THR A 59 5.54 -5.92 6.20
C THR A 59 6.16 -4.90 7.15
N SER A 60 6.86 -3.91 6.58
CA SER A 60 7.56 -2.87 7.35
C SER A 60 6.62 -2.09 8.28
N LYS A 61 6.99 -2.00 9.56
CA LYS A 61 6.28 -1.19 10.58
C LYS A 61 6.08 0.26 10.14
N GLN A 62 7.05 0.83 9.41
CA GLN A 62 6.94 2.19 8.90
C GLN A 62 5.79 2.32 7.87
N ILE A 63 5.64 1.35 6.97
CA ILE A 63 4.58 1.38 5.96
C ILE A 63 3.21 1.26 6.64
N ARG A 64 3.09 0.36 7.62
CA ARG A 64 1.87 0.24 8.43
C ARG A 64 1.51 1.55 9.12
N ALA A 65 2.47 2.19 9.79
CA ALA A 65 2.26 3.48 10.45
C ALA A 65 1.88 4.61 9.48
N MET A 66 2.30 4.54 8.21
CA MET A 66 1.87 5.51 7.20
C MET A 66 0.41 5.30 6.75
N LEU A 67 -0.14 4.11 6.94
CA LEU A 67 -1.54 3.78 6.64
C LEU A 67 -2.40 3.68 7.91
N GLN A 68 -1.85 3.88 9.11
CA GLN A 68 -2.64 4.16 10.31
C GLN A 68 -3.00 5.65 10.32
#